data_AF-A0A134ADA3-F1
#
_entry.id   AF-A0A134ADA3-F1
#
_cell.length_a   1.000
_cell.length_b   1.000
_cell.length_c   1.000
_cell.angle_alpha   90.00
_cell.angle_beta   90.00
_cell.angle_gamma   90.00
#
_symmetry.space_group_name_H-M   'P 1'
#
loop_
_entity.id
_entity.type
_entity.pdbx_description
1 polymer ?
#
loop_
_entity_poly.entity_id
_entity_poly.type
_entity_poly.pdbx_seq_one_letter_code
_entity_poly.pdbx_strand_id
1 'polypeptide(L)'
;MENKLRKKFVYFSVGIITIVLLSITAFVNITNFYNIKYSSDNLLNILVLNDGEMPKFTMFEDSLEEDKASYAKSFSNRFFTVKTDVKKNIVTVNTDDVFLTSSSEAVDYAKAVLSKGDKTGYYKGFKYVVSSAENGILIAFVDVVKDYDVFYSTLKNSIIISFFVLGLVTFFSIILSKKAVSPMVKAYEKQNAFITDASHELKTPLAIINTSADVLEMESGESKWTDNIHKQVSRLNGLIGNLISLTKLEELNSLEMLDFSLSDIVEESTNEVKDLALSLDKNILVDVEKDISFKGDEKLIRQLVNILLDNAIKYAREKTDIKVKLSRQNRKITLTVENEADNLEVKNYNVLFERFYRADSSRNSKTGGYGIGLSIAQSIVQKHKGKISADSFDGERIVFTVKF
;
A
#
# COMPACT_ATOMS: atom_id res chain seq x y z
N MET A 1 -18.17 0.77 -9.08
CA MET A 1 -16.80 1.25 -8.73
C MET A 1 -16.68 1.73 -7.28
N GLU A 2 -17.62 2.56 -6.81
CA GLU A 2 -17.63 3.17 -5.47
C GLU A 2 -17.37 2.18 -4.31
N ASN A 3 -18.10 1.07 -4.25
CA ASN A 3 -17.95 0.09 -3.16
C ASN A 3 -16.56 -0.54 -3.10
N LYS A 4 -15.90 -0.77 -4.23
CA LYS A 4 -14.55 -1.36 -4.28
C LYS A 4 -13.50 -0.37 -3.78
N LEU A 5 -13.64 0.91 -4.16
CA LEU A 5 -12.75 1.98 -3.72
C LEU A 5 -12.93 2.25 -2.21
N ARG A 6 -14.18 2.31 -1.75
CA ARG A 6 -14.50 2.46 -0.31
C ARG A 6 -13.94 1.31 0.53
N LYS A 7 -14.11 0.06 0.09
CA LYS A 7 -13.53 -1.10 0.79
C LYS A 7 -12.01 -1.00 0.87
N LYS A 8 -11.33 -0.68 -0.23
CA LYS A 8 -9.86 -0.49 -0.23
C LYS A 8 -9.42 0.59 0.75
N PHE A 9 -10.10 1.74 0.75
CA PHE A 9 -9.81 2.83 1.69
C PHE A 9 -9.97 2.37 3.15
N VAL A 10 -11.10 1.72 3.48
CA VAL A 10 -11.36 1.22 4.84
C VAL A 10 -10.32 0.17 5.26
N TYR A 11 -10.00 -0.81 4.42
CA TYR A 11 -8.99 -1.82 4.74
C TYR A 11 -7.60 -1.21 4.97
N PHE A 12 -7.21 -0.23 4.15
CA PHE A 12 -5.93 0.44 4.29
C PHE A 12 -5.86 1.25 5.60
N SER A 13 -6.89 2.05 5.89
CA SER A 13 -6.97 2.83 7.14
C SER A 13 -6.99 1.94 8.39
N VAL A 14 -7.83 0.90 8.40
CA VAL A 14 -7.92 -0.05 9.51
C VAL A 14 -6.62 -0.83 9.68
N GLY A 15 -5.97 -1.23 8.59
CA GLY A 15 -4.70 -1.95 8.61
C GLY A 15 -3.57 -1.13 9.27
N ILE A 16 -3.40 0.13 8.89
CA ILE A 16 -2.41 1.03 9.50
C ILE A 16 -2.69 1.19 10.99
N ILE A 17 -3.94 1.46 11.36
CA ILE A 17 -4.30 1.71 12.75
C ILE A 17 -4.14 0.45 13.60
N THR A 18 -4.39 -0.73 13.04
CA THR A 18 -4.15 -2.01 13.71
C THR A 18 -2.68 -2.19 14.05
N ILE A 19 -1.77 -1.87 13.12
CA ILE A 19 -0.32 -1.94 13.34
C ILE A 19 0.10 -0.98 14.46
N VAL A 20 -0.44 0.24 14.45
CA VAL A 20 -0.17 1.26 15.48
C VAL A 20 -0.68 0.79 16.85
N LEU A 21 -1.92 0.27 16.94
CA LEU A 21 -2.50 -0.23 18.18
C LEU A 21 -1.71 -1.42 18.74
N LEU A 22 -1.27 -2.35 17.90
CA LEU A 22 -0.43 -3.47 18.32
C LEU A 22 0.91 -2.99 18.86
N SER A 23 1.53 -2.01 18.19
CA SER A 23 2.79 -1.42 18.63
C SER A 23 2.67 -0.72 19.98
N ILE A 24 1.62 0.08 20.17
CA ILE A 24 1.34 0.76 21.45
C ILE A 24 1.05 -0.26 22.56
N THR A 25 0.20 -1.25 22.28
CA THR A 25 -0.14 -2.31 23.25
C THR A 25 1.11 -3.08 23.68
N ALA A 26 1.97 -3.47 22.73
CA ALA A 26 3.22 -4.14 23.02
C ALA A 26 4.14 -3.27 23.88
N PHE A 27 4.31 -2.00 23.51
CA PHE A 27 5.16 -1.06 24.23
C PHE A 27 4.71 -0.86 25.69
N VAL A 28 3.41 -0.67 25.93
CA VAL A 28 2.85 -0.52 27.28
C VAL A 28 3.10 -1.78 28.12
N ASN A 29 2.84 -2.97 27.57
CA ASN A 29 3.01 -4.22 28.29
C ASN A 29 4.48 -4.56 28.56
N ILE A 30 5.37 -4.28 27.62
CA ILE A 30 6.82 -4.42 27.80
C ILE A 30 7.31 -3.49 28.90
N THR A 31 6.89 -2.22 28.87
CA THR A 31 7.24 -1.24 29.90
C THR A 31 6.73 -1.67 31.28
N ASN A 32 5.49 -2.17 31.36
CA ASN A 32 4.92 -2.71 32.59
C ASN A 32 5.73 -3.91 33.13
N PHE A 33 6.11 -4.83 32.26
CA PHE A 33 6.94 -5.98 32.63
C PHE A 33 8.32 -5.55 33.17
N TYR A 34 8.98 -4.60 32.50
CA TYR A 34 10.25 -4.06 32.98
C TYR A 34 10.11 -3.34 34.33
N ASN A 35 9.05 -2.55 34.52
CA ASN A 35 8.80 -1.85 35.78
C ASN A 35 8.61 -2.82 36.96
N ILE A 36 7.82 -3.88 36.77
CA ILE A 36 7.61 -4.94 37.77
C ILE A 36 8.92 -5.63 38.11
N LYS A 37 9.68 -6.02 37.09
CA LYS A 37 10.97 -6.71 37.28
C LYS A 37 11.96 -5.82 38.05
N TYR A 38 12.08 -4.56 37.65
CA TYR A 38 12.95 -3.57 38.28
C TYR A 38 12.58 -3.34 39.75
N SER A 39 11.29 -3.19 40.06
CA SER A 39 10.81 -2.98 41.44
C SER A 39 11.21 -4.14 42.36
N SER A 40 10.97 -5.38 41.91
CA SER A 40 11.33 -6.57 42.68
C SER A 40 12.84 -6.78 42.82
N ASP A 41 13.64 -6.48 41.78
CA ASP A 41 15.10 -6.53 41.85
C ASP A 41 15.66 -5.47 42.80
N ASN A 42 15.10 -4.25 42.77
CA ASN A 42 15.53 -3.16 43.63
C ASN A 42 15.27 -3.48 45.12
N LEU A 43 14.10 -4.01 45.45
CA LEU A 43 13.78 -4.40 46.82
C LEU A 43 14.72 -5.51 47.33
N LEU A 44 15.00 -6.53 46.52
CA LEU A 44 15.97 -7.57 46.88
C LEU A 44 17.37 -7.00 47.12
N ASN A 45 17.82 -6.06 46.29
CA ASN A 45 19.12 -5.42 46.47
C ASN A 45 19.17 -4.58 47.76
N ILE A 46 18.12 -3.82 48.07
CA ILE A 46 18.03 -3.05 49.32
C ILE A 46 18.10 -3.98 50.53
N LEU A 47 17.39 -5.12 50.50
CA LEU A 47 17.41 -6.10 51.59
C LEU A 47 18.80 -6.74 51.75
N VAL A 48 19.49 -7.06 50.66
CA VAL A 48 20.87 -7.60 50.77
C VAL A 48 21.85 -6.58 51.34
N LEU A 49 21.76 -5.32 50.91
CA LEU A 49 22.66 -4.26 51.39
C LEU A 49 22.47 -3.92 52.88
N ASN A 50 21.27 -4.16 53.41
CA ASN A 50 20.91 -3.87 54.80
C ASN A 50 20.78 -5.15 55.66
N ASP A 51 21.53 -6.21 55.32
CA ASP A 51 21.58 -7.48 56.05
C ASP A 51 20.19 -8.08 56.37
N GLY A 52 19.28 -8.03 55.41
CA GLY A 52 17.96 -8.63 55.48
C GLY A 52 16.94 -7.83 56.28
N GLU A 53 17.26 -6.60 56.69
CA GLU A 53 16.35 -5.65 57.30
C GLU A 53 16.05 -4.49 56.34
N MET A 54 14.90 -3.85 56.52
CA MET A 54 14.64 -2.59 55.82
C MET A 54 15.46 -1.47 56.49
N PRO A 55 16.08 -0.57 55.71
CA PRO A 55 16.85 0.53 56.26
C PRO A 55 15.92 1.39 57.14
N LYS A 56 16.32 1.61 58.40
CA LYS A 56 15.59 2.50 59.31
C LYS A 56 15.93 3.93 58.93
N PHE A 57 14.99 4.64 58.33
CA PHE A 57 15.16 6.08 58.08
C PHE A 57 15.13 6.81 59.43
N THR A 58 16.30 7.14 59.96
CA THR A 58 16.42 8.21 60.95
C THR A 58 16.13 9.52 60.24
N MET A 59 15.06 10.20 60.64
CA MET A 59 14.67 11.50 60.08
C MET A 59 15.70 12.58 60.40
N PHE A 60 16.86 12.59 59.75
CA PHE A 60 17.71 13.78 59.71
C PHE A 60 18.41 13.93 58.36
N GLU A 61 18.14 15.10 57.77
CA GLU A 61 18.89 15.86 56.75
C GLU A 61 18.77 15.47 55.26
N ASP A 62 18.08 16.36 54.53
CA ASP A 62 18.27 16.75 53.12
C ASP A 62 18.43 15.67 52.04
N SER A 63 17.62 14.61 52.07
CA SER A 63 17.40 13.75 50.89
C SER A 63 16.13 14.16 50.13
N LEU A 64 16.31 14.31 48.81
CA LEU A 64 15.34 14.79 47.81
C LEU A 64 14.00 14.04 47.89
N GLU A 65 12.87 14.71 47.61
CA GLU A 65 11.54 14.08 47.57
C GLU A 65 11.46 12.86 46.63
N GLU A 66 12.32 12.78 45.61
CA GLU A 66 12.48 11.62 44.74
C GLU A 66 12.92 10.36 45.49
N ASP A 67 13.82 10.47 46.48
CA ASP A 67 14.26 9.34 47.28
C ASP A 67 13.12 8.80 48.15
N LYS A 68 12.28 9.69 48.70
CA LYS A 68 11.08 9.30 49.46
C LYS A 68 10.04 8.61 48.59
N ALA A 69 9.80 9.08 47.37
CA ALA A 69 8.83 8.47 46.46
C ALA A 69 9.30 7.11 45.92
N SER A 70 10.59 7.00 45.58
CA SER A 70 11.22 5.74 45.14
C SER A 70 11.29 4.72 46.29
N TYR A 71 11.54 5.20 47.51
CA TYR A 71 11.47 4.42 48.75
C TYR A 71 10.04 3.95 49.01
N ALA A 72 9.05 4.86 49.04
CA ALA A 72 7.61 4.57 49.20
C ALA A 72 7.08 3.53 48.19
N LYS A 73 7.55 3.60 46.93
CA LYS A 73 7.16 2.68 45.85
C LYS A 73 7.72 1.26 46.05
N SER A 74 8.86 1.13 46.74
CA SER A 74 9.50 -0.14 47.07
C SER A 74 8.79 -0.89 48.23
N PHE A 75 7.95 -0.22 49.03
CA PHE A 75 7.17 -0.82 50.15
C PHE A 75 5.90 -1.56 49.73
N SER A 76 5.60 -1.66 48.43
CA SER A 76 4.33 -2.28 48.00
C SER A 76 4.38 -3.81 47.99
N ASN A 77 5.58 -4.39 47.95
CA ASN A 77 5.79 -5.84 47.92
C ASN A 77 6.21 -6.34 49.29
N ARG A 78 5.55 -7.40 49.73
CA ARG A 78 5.82 -8.09 50.99
C ARG A 78 7.11 -8.88 50.85
N PHE A 79 7.93 -8.93 51.89
CA PHE A 79 9.18 -9.68 51.87
C PHE A 79 9.45 -10.38 53.20
N PHE A 80 10.20 -11.47 53.15
CA PHE A 80 10.72 -12.12 54.35
C PHE A 80 12.18 -12.53 54.13
N THR A 81 12.93 -12.65 55.22
CA THR A 81 14.35 -13.00 55.16
C THR A 81 14.70 -14.16 56.09
N VAL A 82 15.63 -14.99 55.65
CA VAL A 82 16.12 -16.14 56.41
C VAL A 82 17.64 -16.10 56.43
N LYS A 83 18.22 -16.15 57.63
CA LYS A 83 19.67 -16.19 57.87
C LYS A 83 20.10 -17.59 58.33
N THR A 84 21.21 -18.08 57.80
CA THR A 84 21.84 -19.32 58.25
C THR A 84 23.20 -19.07 58.86
N ASP A 85 23.68 -20.01 59.68
CA ASP A 85 25.08 -20.08 60.10
C ASP A 85 25.98 -20.63 58.96
N VAL A 86 27.28 -20.69 59.22
CA VAL A 86 28.30 -21.24 58.29
C VAL A 86 28.10 -22.74 57.99
N LYS A 87 27.35 -23.46 58.84
CA LYS A 87 26.98 -24.88 58.67
C LYS A 87 25.61 -25.05 57.98
N LYS A 88 25.00 -23.95 57.50
CA LYS A 88 23.67 -23.88 56.87
C LYS A 88 22.49 -24.21 57.81
N ASN A 89 22.68 -24.14 59.13
CA ASN A 89 21.57 -24.18 60.08
C ASN A 89 20.88 -22.82 60.12
N ILE A 90 19.56 -22.80 60.16
CA ILE A 90 18.80 -21.55 60.18
C ILE A 90 18.90 -20.91 61.57
N VAL A 91 19.32 -19.66 61.62
CA VAL A 91 19.58 -18.90 62.86
C VAL A 91 18.47 -17.87 63.10
N THR A 92 18.03 -17.19 62.04
CA THR A 92 17.07 -16.10 62.16
C THR A 92 16.09 -16.16 61.00
N VAL A 93 14.80 -15.97 61.31
CA VAL A 93 13.72 -15.89 60.33
C VAL A 93 12.96 -14.61 60.64
N ASN A 94 12.98 -13.65 59.71
CA ASN A 94 12.19 -12.43 59.81
C ASN A 94 11.00 -12.55 58.86
N THR A 95 9.81 -12.69 59.44
CA THR A 95 8.51 -12.75 58.74
C THR A 95 7.62 -11.55 59.07
N ASP A 96 8.17 -10.49 59.65
CA ASP A 96 7.37 -9.38 60.21
C ASP A 96 6.55 -8.63 59.13
N ASP A 97 6.93 -8.73 57.86
CA ASP A 97 6.26 -8.09 56.72
C ASP A 97 5.39 -9.05 55.87
N VAL A 98 5.24 -10.33 56.26
CA VAL A 98 4.45 -11.34 55.51
C VAL A 98 3.44 -12.05 56.39
N PHE A 99 2.17 -11.66 56.28
CA PHE A 99 1.06 -12.28 57.01
C PHE A 99 0.74 -13.74 56.61
N LEU A 100 1.26 -14.22 55.47
CA LEU A 100 0.88 -15.49 54.85
C LEU A 100 1.88 -16.64 55.01
N THR A 101 3.12 -16.35 55.42
CA THR A 101 4.17 -17.37 55.53
C THR A 101 4.46 -17.59 57.01
N SER A 102 4.08 -18.76 57.53
CA SER A 102 4.49 -19.13 58.88
C SER A 102 6.02 -19.27 58.96
N SER A 103 6.62 -19.04 60.12
CA SER A 103 8.07 -19.19 60.29
C SER A 103 8.56 -20.60 59.92
N SER A 104 7.69 -21.62 60.00
CA SER A 104 7.97 -22.98 59.53
C SER A 104 8.03 -23.09 58.00
N GLU A 105 7.12 -22.43 57.27
CA GLU A 105 7.13 -22.44 55.80
C GLU A 105 8.30 -21.65 55.23
N ALA A 106 8.67 -20.52 55.86
CA ALA A 106 9.84 -19.74 55.49
C ALA A 106 11.14 -20.57 55.58
N VAL A 107 11.26 -21.40 56.63
CA VAL A 107 12.35 -22.36 56.81
C VAL A 107 12.39 -23.41 55.70
N ASP A 108 11.24 -23.97 55.33
CA ASP A 108 11.16 -24.98 54.27
C ASP A 108 11.50 -24.38 52.90
N TYR A 109 11.09 -23.15 52.65
CA TYR A 109 11.39 -22.44 51.39
C TYR A 109 12.89 -22.14 51.29
N ALA A 110 13.51 -21.69 52.39
CA ALA A 110 14.95 -21.47 52.48
C ALA A 110 15.75 -22.76 52.23
N LYS A 111 15.37 -23.89 52.86
CA LYS A 111 16.02 -25.20 52.63
C LYS A 111 15.89 -25.66 51.18
N ALA A 112 14.71 -25.53 50.58
CA ALA A 112 14.47 -25.90 49.19
C ALA A 112 15.34 -25.07 48.23
N VAL A 113 15.42 -23.76 48.42
CA VAL A 113 16.28 -22.87 47.61
C VAL A 113 17.77 -23.18 47.79
N LEU A 114 18.23 -23.38 49.03
CA LEU A 114 19.62 -23.76 49.31
C LEU A 114 20.01 -25.12 48.70
N SER A 115 19.05 -26.05 48.56
CA SER A 115 19.27 -27.35 47.92
C SER A 115 19.41 -27.25 46.39
N LYS A 116 18.79 -26.25 45.76
CA LYS A 116 18.91 -25.98 44.31
C LYS A 116 20.28 -25.39 43.95
N GLY A 117 20.86 -24.57 44.82
CA GLY A 117 22.17 -23.95 44.60
C GLY A 117 22.18 -22.69 43.72
N ASP A 118 21.03 -22.25 43.21
CA ASP A 118 20.90 -21.02 42.43
C ASP A 118 20.98 -19.77 43.32
N LYS A 119 21.74 -18.76 42.88
CA LYS A 119 21.88 -17.49 43.61
C LYS A 119 20.63 -16.60 43.53
N THR A 120 19.88 -16.68 42.44
CA THR A 120 18.64 -15.92 42.24
C THR A 120 17.62 -16.81 41.53
N GLY A 121 16.33 -16.58 41.75
CA GLY A 121 15.30 -17.37 41.09
C GLY A 121 13.90 -17.08 41.61
N TYR A 122 12.98 -17.99 41.28
CA TYR A 122 11.59 -17.95 41.73
C TYR A 122 11.21 -19.26 42.41
N TYR A 123 10.47 -19.17 43.51
CA TYR A 123 9.96 -20.32 44.24
C TYR A 123 8.60 -20.00 44.87
N LYS A 124 7.57 -20.80 44.51
CA LYS A 124 6.19 -20.69 45.03
C LYS A 124 5.63 -19.26 45.11
N GLY A 125 5.82 -18.46 44.05
CA GLY A 125 5.29 -17.08 43.98
C GLY A 125 6.21 -16.01 44.58
N PHE A 126 7.37 -16.40 45.12
CA PHE A 126 8.39 -15.48 45.60
C PHE A 126 9.58 -15.43 44.66
N LYS A 127 10.12 -14.23 44.44
CA LYS A 127 11.44 -14.04 43.86
C LYS A 127 12.46 -14.03 44.99
N TYR A 128 13.57 -14.76 44.83
CA TYR A 128 14.58 -14.87 45.87
C TYR A 128 15.97 -14.49 45.40
N VAL A 129 16.79 -14.10 46.38
CA VAL A 129 18.22 -13.85 46.23
C VAL A 129 18.96 -14.51 47.41
N VAL A 130 20.07 -15.17 47.13
CA VAL A 130 20.96 -15.80 48.10
C VAL A 130 22.28 -15.04 48.08
N SER A 131 22.65 -14.43 49.21
CA SER A 131 23.87 -13.66 49.37
C SER A 131 24.67 -14.15 50.59
N SER A 132 26.00 -13.99 50.54
CA SER A 132 26.85 -14.23 51.70
C SER A 132 26.73 -13.07 52.69
N ALA A 133 26.51 -13.37 53.97
CA ALA A 133 26.48 -12.40 55.07
C ALA A 133 27.64 -12.65 56.03
N GLU A 134 27.93 -11.72 56.95
CA GLU A 134 29.10 -11.77 57.85
C GLU A 134 29.20 -13.08 58.66
N ASN A 135 28.06 -13.67 59.05
CA ASN A 135 27.98 -14.90 59.84
C ASN A 135 27.20 -16.04 59.16
N GLY A 136 27.21 -16.11 57.83
CA GLY A 136 26.66 -17.24 57.06
C GLY A 136 25.98 -16.82 55.76
N ILE A 137 24.74 -17.28 55.52
CA ILE A 137 24.02 -17.01 54.27
C ILE A 137 22.73 -16.26 54.57
N LEU A 138 22.49 -15.18 53.84
CA LEU A 138 21.22 -14.44 53.83
C LEU A 138 20.42 -14.85 52.60
N ILE A 139 19.15 -15.19 52.82
CA ILE A 139 18.18 -15.46 51.77
C ILE A 139 17.04 -14.47 51.91
N ALA A 140 16.86 -13.61 50.91
CA ALA A 140 15.76 -12.66 50.85
C ALA A 140 14.72 -13.17 49.85
N PHE A 141 13.45 -13.09 50.23
CA PHE A 141 12.30 -13.45 49.40
C PHE A 141 11.36 -12.25 49.28
N VAL A 142 10.95 -11.93 48.05
CA VAL A 142 9.97 -10.88 47.75
C VAL A 142 8.75 -11.52 47.06
N ASP A 143 7.56 -11.22 47.57
CA ASP A 143 6.29 -11.66 46.99
C ASP A 143 6.05 -10.94 45.66
N VAL A 144 5.94 -11.71 44.58
CA VAL A 144 5.69 -11.21 43.22
C VAL A 144 4.31 -11.65 42.70
N VAL A 145 3.46 -12.26 43.53
CA VAL A 145 2.14 -12.74 43.11
C VAL A 145 1.25 -11.57 42.69
N LYS A 146 1.21 -10.53 43.52
CA LYS A 146 0.46 -9.29 43.22
C LYS A 146 0.97 -8.61 41.95
N ASP A 147 2.27 -8.68 41.69
CA ASP A 147 2.89 -8.12 40.49
C ASP A 147 2.43 -8.85 39.23
N TYR A 148 2.33 -10.18 39.27
CA TYR A 148 1.76 -10.95 38.16
C TYR A 148 0.28 -10.63 37.94
N ASP A 149 -0.50 -10.45 39.00
CA ASP A 149 -1.91 -10.05 38.88
C ASP A 149 -2.06 -8.67 38.22
N VAL A 150 -1.22 -7.71 38.61
CA VAL A 150 -1.16 -6.37 37.99
C VAL A 150 -0.75 -6.47 36.51
N PHE A 151 0.23 -7.32 36.18
CA PHE A 151 0.64 -7.58 34.80
C PHE A 151 -0.51 -8.14 33.96
N TYR A 152 -1.15 -9.23 34.39
CA TYR A 152 -2.24 -9.86 33.65
C TYR A 152 -3.48 -8.96 33.54
N SER A 153 -3.80 -8.20 34.59
CA SER A 153 -4.90 -7.23 34.57
C SER A 153 -4.64 -6.11 33.55
N THR A 154 -3.43 -5.55 33.55
CA THR A 154 -3.02 -4.51 32.59
C THR A 154 -3.01 -5.04 31.16
N LEU A 155 -2.50 -6.27 30.96
CA LEU A 155 -2.50 -6.95 29.66
C LEU A 155 -3.93 -7.13 29.14
N LYS A 156 -4.83 -7.69 29.96
CA LYS A 156 -6.24 -7.88 29.60
C LYS A 156 -6.92 -6.55 29.26
N ASN A 157 -6.74 -5.53 30.11
CA ASN A 157 -7.34 -4.22 29.89
C ASN A 157 -6.82 -3.56 28.61
N SER A 158 -5.51 -3.63 28.35
CA SER A 158 -4.91 -3.08 27.12
C SER A 158 -5.45 -3.76 25.85
N ILE A 159 -5.67 -5.08 25.88
CA ILE A 159 -6.28 -5.83 24.77
C ILE A 159 -7.74 -5.40 24.54
N ILE A 160 -8.54 -5.30 25.62
CA ILE A 160 -9.94 -4.87 25.54
C ILE A 160 -10.05 -3.46 24.94
N ILE A 161 -9.24 -2.52 25.43
CA ILE A 161 -9.19 -1.15 24.92
C ILE A 161 -8.81 -1.14 23.44
N SER A 162 -7.81 -1.92 23.04
CA SER A 162 -7.39 -2.01 21.63
C SER A 162 -8.49 -2.54 20.71
N PHE A 163 -9.24 -3.56 21.11
CA PHE A 163 -10.40 -4.04 20.34
C PHE A 163 -11.53 -3.00 20.28
N PHE A 164 -11.80 -2.30 21.38
CA PHE A 164 -12.81 -1.24 21.42
C PHE A 164 -12.45 -0.08 20.48
N VAL A 165 -11.21 0.40 20.53
CA VAL A 165 -10.71 1.46 19.64
C VAL A 165 -10.74 1.00 18.18
N LEU A 166 -10.34 -0.25 17.90
CA LEU A 166 -10.41 -0.81 16.54
C LEU A 166 -11.85 -0.84 16.00
N GLY A 167 -12.82 -1.20 16.84
CA GLY A 167 -14.24 -1.17 16.48
C GLY A 167 -14.73 0.25 16.15
N LEU A 168 -14.43 1.23 17.02
CA LEU A 168 -14.77 2.63 16.79
C LEU A 168 -14.14 3.18 15.50
N VAL A 169 -12.85 2.94 15.32
CA VAL A 169 -12.11 3.36 14.11
C VAL A 169 -12.71 2.75 12.86
N THR A 170 -13.07 1.45 12.90
CA THR A 170 -13.70 0.78 11.76
C THR A 170 -15.05 1.40 11.44
N PHE A 171 -15.87 1.65 12.47
CA PHE A 171 -17.18 2.32 12.33
C PHE A 171 -17.04 3.72 11.71
N PHE A 172 -16.18 4.57 12.26
CA PHE A 172 -15.93 5.91 11.73
C PHE A 172 -15.34 5.87 10.32
N SER A 173 -14.40 4.96 10.03
CA SER A 173 -13.80 4.79 8.70
C SER A 173 -14.86 4.47 7.65
N ILE A 174 -15.85 3.63 7.97
CA ILE A 174 -16.96 3.31 7.05
C ILE A 174 -17.79 4.57 6.74
N ILE A 175 -18.12 5.37 7.75
CA ILE A 175 -18.92 6.60 7.60
C ILE A 175 -18.14 7.65 6.79
N LEU A 176 -16.91 7.94 7.19
CA LEU A 176 -16.02 8.91 6.54
C LEU A 176 -15.73 8.51 5.10
N SER A 177 -15.52 7.22 4.81
CA SER A 177 -15.30 6.76 3.43
C SER A 177 -16.49 7.07 2.52
N LYS A 178 -17.73 7.00 3.03
CA LYS A 178 -18.91 7.37 2.24
C LYS A 178 -18.89 8.85 1.90
N LYS A 179 -18.59 9.70 2.88
CA LYS A 179 -18.58 11.16 2.71
C LYS A 179 -17.42 11.63 1.81
N ALA A 180 -16.27 10.99 1.88
CA ALA A 180 -15.09 11.35 1.09
C ALA A 180 -15.12 10.80 -0.34
N VAL A 181 -15.49 9.53 -0.53
CA VAL A 181 -15.41 8.85 -1.84
C VAL A 181 -16.62 9.12 -2.72
N SER A 182 -17.84 9.20 -2.15
CA SER A 182 -19.06 9.39 -2.93
C SER A 182 -19.06 10.67 -3.80
N PRO A 183 -18.67 11.88 -3.31
CA PRO A 183 -18.64 13.07 -4.16
C PRO A 183 -17.64 12.96 -5.31
N MET A 184 -16.50 12.30 -5.10
CA MET A 184 -15.50 12.08 -6.15
C MET A 184 -16.04 11.17 -7.26
N VAL A 185 -16.69 10.07 -6.89
CA VAL A 185 -17.31 9.16 -7.87
C VAL A 185 -18.43 9.86 -8.63
N LYS A 186 -19.32 10.58 -7.93
CA LYS A 186 -20.41 11.34 -8.57
C LYS A 186 -19.89 12.44 -9.49
N ALA A 187 -18.82 13.12 -9.12
CA ALA A 187 -18.20 14.13 -9.98
C ALA A 187 -17.64 13.51 -11.26
N TYR A 188 -16.98 12.36 -11.14
CA TYR A 188 -16.46 11.61 -12.28
C TYR A 188 -17.58 11.09 -13.20
N GLU A 189 -18.65 10.52 -12.64
CA GLU A 189 -19.83 10.09 -13.42
C GLU A 189 -20.50 11.26 -14.15
N LYS A 190 -20.68 12.40 -13.46
CA LYS A 190 -21.22 13.62 -14.09
C LYS A 190 -20.33 14.15 -15.21
N GLN A 191 -19.00 14.08 -15.05
CA GLN A 191 -18.06 14.48 -16.08
C GLN A 191 -18.20 13.60 -17.33
N ASN A 192 -18.32 12.28 -17.16
CA ASN A 192 -18.50 11.36 -18.29
C ASN A 192 -19.85 11.54 -18.99
N ALA A 193 -20.92 11.77 -18.23
CA ALA A 193 -22.23 12.11 -18.79
C ALA A 193 -22.19 13.42 -19.59
N PHE A 194 -21.64 14.50 -19.02
CA PHE A 194 -21.48 15.78 -19.70
C PHE A 194 -20.71 15.66 -21.01
N ILE A 195 -19.61 14.90 -21.02
CA ILE A 195 -18.82 14.66 -22.21
C ILE A 195 -19.65 13.96 -23.29
N THR A 196 -20.44 12.96 -22.92
CA THR A 196 -21.27 12.21 -23.85
C THR A 196 -22.38 13.08 -24.42
N ASP A 197 -23.07 13.85 -23.57
CA ASP A 197 -24.15 14.76 -23.97
C ASP A 197 -23.63 15.87 -24.89
N ALA A 198 -22.55 16.55 -24.48
CA ALA A 198 -21.92 17.59 -25.30
C ALA A 198 -21.45 17.04 -26.66
N SER A 199 -20.96 15.80 -26.68
CA SER A 199 -20.55 15.16 -27.93
C SER A 199 -21.72 14.91 -28.89
N HIS A 200 -22.90 14.58 -28.37
CA HIS A 200 -24.12 14.45 -29.18
C HIS A 200 -24.59 15.82 -29.69
N GLU A 201 -24.59 16.84 -28.83
CA GLU A 201 -24.99 18.20 -29.22
C GLU A 201 -24.03 18.86 -30.22
N LEU A 202 -22.74 18.49 -30.21
CA LEU A 202 -21.74 19.01 -31.15
C LEU A 202 -21.77 18.33 -32.54
N LYS A 203 -22.25 17.09 -32.67
CA LYS A 203 -22.32 16.39 -33.96
C LYS A 203 -23.28 17.07 -34.95
N THR A 204 -24.42 17.52 -34.46
CA THR A 204 -25.46 18.16 -35.27
C THR A 204 -24.97 19.45 -35.94
N PRO A 205 -24.41 20.45 -35.23
CA PRO A 205 -23.91 21.66 -35.87
C PRO A 205 -22.73 21.38 -36.81
N LEU A 206 -21.88 20.39 -36.51
CA LEU A 206 -20.80 19.99 -37.42
C LEU A 206 -21.33 19.38 -38.73
N ALA A 207 -22.38 18.55 -38.66
CA ALA A 207 -23.03 18.02 -39.85
C ALA A 207 -23.63 19.15 -40.70
N ILE A 208 -24.28 20.13 -40.07
CA ILE A 208 -24.82 21.32 -40.77
C ILE A 208 -23.69 22.11 -41.44
N ILE A 209 -22.58 22.38 -40.74
CA ILE A 209 -21.42 23.08 -41.33
C ILE A 209 -20.86 22.32 -42.53
N ASN A 210 -20.76 20.98 -42.45
CA ASN A 210 -20.30 20.17 -43.57
C ASN A 210 -21.24 20.29 -44.77
N THR A 211 -22.55 20.14 -44.54
CA THR A 211 -23.55 20.26 -45.61
C THR A 211 -23.60 21.67 -46.20
N SER A 212 -23.40 22.72 -45.40
CA SER A 212 -23.27 24.08 -45.92
C SER A 212 -22.03 24.26 -46.80
N ALA A 213 -20.91 23.61 -46.46
CA ALA A 213 -19.73 23.60 -47.32
C ALA A 213 -19.99 22.81 -48.62
N ASP A 214 -20.65 21.65 -48.54
CA ASP A 214 -21.05 20.86 -49.72
C ASP A 214 -21.93 21.70 -50.68
N VAL A 215 -22.89 22.47 -50.14
CA VAL A 215 -23.76 23.37 -50.94
C VAL A 215 -22.96 24.51 -51.58
N LEU A 216 -22.00 25.11 -50.86
CA LEU A 216 -21.13 26.14 -51.41
C LEU A 216 -20.28 25.63 -52.58
N GLU A 217 -19.77 24.39 -52.49
CA GLU A 217 -19.03 23.76 -53.57
C GLU A 217 -19.92 23.47 -54.78
N MET A 218 -21.19 23.12 -54.58
CA MET A 218 -22.15 22.95 -55.68
C MET A 218 -22.47 24.26 -56.40
N GLU A 219 -22.56 25.40 -55.70
CA GLU A 219 -22.87 26.70 -56.32
C GLU A 219 -21.65 27.39 -56.94
N SER A 220 -20.49 27.30 -56.29
CA SER A 220 -19.30 28.11 -56.60
C SER A 220 -18.08 27.29 -57.04
N GLY A 221 -18.18 25.97 -57.04
CA GLY A 221 -17.06 25.05 -57.25
C GLY A 221 -16.22 24.82 -55.98
N GLU A 222 -15.41 23.76 -55.99
CA GLU A 222 -14.45 23.49 -54.91
C GLU A 222 -13.48 24.65 -54.72
N SER A 223 -13.26 25.04 -53.45
CA SER A 223 -12.30 26.06 -53.08
C SER A 223 -11.35 25.56 -52.01
N LYS A 224 -10.19 26.20 -51.91
CA LYS A 224 -9.26 25.94 -50.79
C LYS A 224 -9.91 26.17 -49.41
N TRP A 225 -10.95 27.00 -49.34
CA TRP A 225 -11.65 27.30 -48.08
C TRP A 225 -12.65 26.20 -47.71
N THR A 226 -13.40 25.66 -48.66
CA THR A 226 -14.37 24.56 -48.45
C THR A 226 -13.63 23.26 -48.14
N ASP A 227 -12.54 22.95 -48.85
CA ASP A 227 -11.64 21.83 -48.51
C ASP A 227 -11.06 21.97 -47.08
N ASN A 228 -10.66 23.19 -46.67
CA ASN A 228 -10.23 23.44 -45.30
C ASN A 228 -11.36 23.24 -44.28
N ILE A 229 -12.60 23.64 -44.59
CA ILE A 229 -13.77 23.42 -43.73
C ILE A 229 -14.02 21.92 -43.56
N HIS A 230 -14.06 21.15 -44.65
CA HIS A 230 -14.22 19.69 -44.60
C HIS A 230 -13.14 19.02 -43.75
N LYS A 231 -11.87 19.44 -43.93
CA LYS A 231 -10.75 18.97 -43.10
C LYS A 231 -10.96 19.28 -41.63
N GLN A 232 -11.40 20.49 -41.26
CA GLN A 232 -11.67 20.82 -39.85
C GLN A 232 -12.90 20.11 -39.28
N VAL A 233 -13.96 19.92 -40.05
CA VAL A 233 -15.16 19.18 -39.61
C VAL A 233 -14.82 17.71 -39.39
N SER A 234 -14.12 17.07 -40.34
CA SER A 234 -13.62 15.71 -40.20
C SER A 234 -12.71 15.57 -38.97
N ARG A 235 -11.82 16.55 -38.76
CA ARG A 235 -10.97 16.65 -37.57
C ARG A 235 -11.81 16.65 -36.27
N LEU A 236 -12.78 17.54 -36.16
CA LEU A 236 -13.64 17.65 -34.97
C LEU A 236 -14.49 16.39 -34.74
N ASN A 237 -15.03 15.79 -35.81
CA ASN A 237 -15.76 14.53 -35.72
C ASN A 237 -14.89 13.39 -35.18
N GLY A 238 -13.63 13.30 -35.61
CA GLY A 238 -12.67 12.33 -35.06
C GLY A 238 -12.37 12.56 -33.59
N LEU A 239 -12.21 13.82 -33.16
CA LEU A 239 -11.99 14.17 -31.75
C LEU A 239 -13.18 13.75 -30.88
N ILE A 240 -14.40 14.13 -31.30
CA ILE A 240 -15.64 13.79 -30.60
C ILE A 240 -15.83 12.27 -30.56
N GLY A 241 -15.60 11.57 -31.67
CA GLY A 241 -15.69 10.11 -31.73
C GLY A 241 -14.75 9.42 -30.75
N ASN A 242 -13.50 9.87 -30.65
CA ASN A 242 -12.53 9.35 -29.68
C ASN A 242 -12.96 9.63 -28.24
N LEU A 243 -13.50 10.82 -27.98
CA LEU A 243 -13.95 11.21 -26.65
C LEU A 243 -15.17 10.39 -26.18
N ILE A 244 -16.16 10.19 -27.05
CA ILE A 244 -17.30 9.27 -26.79
C ILE A 244 -16.80 7.84 -26.58
N SER A 245 -15.85 7.39 -27.40
CA SER A 245 -15.32 6.03 -27.28
C SER A 245 -14.65 5.82 -25.93
N LEU A 246 -13.91 6.83 -25.44
CA LEU A 246 -13.31 6.80 -24.10
C LEU A 246 -14.38 6.75 -23.00
N THR A 247 -15.41 7.59 -23.04
CA THR A 247 -16.46 7.58 -22.00
C THR A 247 -17.26 6.29 -21.99
N LYS A 248 -17.68 5.80 -23.15
CA LYS A 248 -18.36 4.49 -23.29
C LYS A 248 -17.49 3.36 -22.78
N LEU A 249 -16.20 3.40 -23.13
CA LEU A 249 -15.28 2.38 -22.69
C LEU A 249 -15.14 2.41 -21.18
N GLU A 250 -15.17 3.56 -20.51
CA GLU A 250 -15.16 3.64 -19.04
C GLU A 250 -16.45 3.10 -18.41
N GLU A 251 -17.61 3.39 -18.99
CA GLU A 251 -18.92 2.97 -18.51
C GLU A 251 -19.21 1.46 -18.65
N LEU A 252 -18.53 0.75 -19.56
CA LEU A 252 -18.72 -0.70 -19.76
C LEU A 252 -18.53 -1.51 -18.46
N ASN A 253 -19.62 -1.99 -17.86
CA ASN A 253 -19.55 -2.75 -16.60
C ASN A 253 -18.98 -4.17 -16.79
N SER A 254 -19.12 -4.73 -18.00
CA SER A 254 -18.64 -6.06 -18.36
C SER A 254 -18.15 -6.06 -19.80
N LEU A 255 -17.09 -6.83 -20.06
CA LEU A 255 -16.58 -7.10 -21.39
C LEU A 255 -17.23 -8.36 -21.95
N GLU A 256 -17.41 -8.42 -23.26
CA GLU A 256 -17.77 -9.66 -23.95
C GLU A 256 -16.52 -10.51 -24.11
N MET A 257 -16.30 -11.45 -23.17
CA MET A 257 -15.07 -12.24 -23.12
C MET A 257 -15.16 -13.45 -24.04
N LEU A 258 -14.51 -13.38 -25.20
CA LEU A 258 -14.40 -14.47 -26.18
C LEU A 258 -12.96 -14.99 -26.23
N ASP A 259 -12.80 -16.26 -26.57
CA ASP A 259 -11.50 -16.87 -26.86
C ASP A 259 -11.21 -16.71 -28.36
N PHE A 260 -10.10 -16.07 -28.72
CA PHE A 260 -9.69 -15.79 -30.10
C PHE A 260 -8.17 -15.87 -30.27
N SER A 261 -7.67 -15.93 -31.52
CA SER A 261 -6.24 -15.87 -31.82
C SER A 261 -5.75 -14.42 -31.78
N LEU A 262 -4.90 -14.08 -30.81
CA LEU A 262 -4.27 -12.76 -30.76
C LEU A 262 -3.19 -12.61 -31.83
N SER A 263 -2.54 -13.72 -32.20
CA SER A 263 -1.57 -13.75 -33.31
C SER A 263 -2.24 -13.25 -34.60
N ASP A 264 -3.42 -13.80 -34.93
CA ASP A 264 -4.14 -13.45 -36.15
C ASP A 264 -4.54 -11.97 -36.16
N ILE A 265 -5.05 -11.45 -35.03
CA ILE A 265 -5.42 -10.03 -34.93
C ILE A 265 -4.21 -9.13 -35.17
N VAL A 266 -3.07 -9.43 -34.55
CA VAL A 266 -1.86 -8.60 -34.70
C VAL A 266 -1.34 -8.67 -36.13
N GLU A 267 -1.34 -9.84 -36.76
CA GLU A 267 -0.93 -10.01 -38.15
C GLU A 267 -1.88 -9.29 -39.13
N GLU A 268 -3.20 -9.48 -38.98
CA GLU A 268 -4.22 -8.80 -39.80
C GLU A 268 -4.10 -7.28 -39.69
N SER A 269 -4.12 -6.74 -38.47
CA SER A 269 -3.98 -5.30 -38.22
C SER A 269 -2.69 -4.72 -38.78
N THR A 270 -1.59 -5.49 -38.73
CA THR A 270 -0.31 -5.02 -39.27
C THR A 270 -0.32 -5.04 -40.81
N ASN A 271 -0.92 -6.05 -41.43
CA ASN A 271 -1.06 -6.13 -42.88
C ASN A 271 -1.95 -4.99 -43.43
N GLU A 272 -3.03 -4.62 -42.74
CA GLU A 272 -3.93 -3.53 -43.15
C GLU A 272 -3.21 -2.17 -43.27
N VAL A 273 -2.22 -1.91 -42.41
CA VAL A 273 -1.50 -0.62 -42.38
C VAL A 273 -0.15 -0.64 -43.09
N LYS A 274 0.27 -1.80 -43.62
CA LYS A 274 1.58 -2.01 -44.22
C LYS A 274 1.80 -1.14 -45.46
N ASP A 275 0.81 -1.12 -46.36
CA ASP A 275 0.88 -0.32 -47.59
C ASP A 275 0.92 1.18 -47.29
N LEU A 276 0.16 1.62 -46.28
CA LEU A 276 0.18 3.00 -45.82
C LEU A 276 1.56 3.38 -45.24
N ALA A 277 2.15 2.51 -44.41
CA ALA A 277 3.49 2.75 -43.87
C ALA A 277 4.54 2.85 -44.98
N LEU A 278 4.49 1.94 -45.97
CA LEU A 278 5.39 1.95 -47.13
C LEU A 278 5.23 3.24 -47.95
N SER A 279 4.01 3.74 -48.13
CA SER A 279 3.76 5.02 -48.83
C SER A 279 4.35 6.24 -48.11
N LEU A 280 4.69 6.10 -46.83
CA LEU A 280 5.31 7.12 -45.98
C LEU A 280 6.81 6.86 -45.73
N ASP A 281 7.44 6.02 -46.56
CA ASP A 281 8.84 5.59 -46.42
C ASP A 281 9.14 4.95 -45.05
N LYS A 282 8.21 4.14 -44.54
CA LYS A 282 8.34 3.39 -43.27
C LYS A 282 8.08 1.92 -43.53
N ASN A 283 8.88 1.05 -42.91
CA ASN A 283 8.72 -0.39 -43.05
C ASN A 283 8.26 -0.99 -41.72
N ILE A 284 7.43 -2.05 -41.77
CA ILE A 284 6.95 -2.73 -40.56
C ILE A 284 7.54 -4.13 -40.50
N LEU A 285 8.33 -4.39 -39.47
CA LEU A 285 8.91 -5.68 -39.14
C LEU A 285 8.03 -6.39 -38.12
N VAL A 286 7.54 -7.58 -38.48
CA VAL A 286 6.59 -8.35 -37.66
C VAL A 286 7.27 -9.62 -37.13
N ASP A 287 7.32 -9.76 -35.82
CA ASP A 287 7.80 -10.94 -35.08
C ASP A 287 6.68 -11.44 -34.16
N VAL A 288 5.72 -12.17 -34.74
CA VAL A 288 4.55 -12.68 -34.04
C VAL A 288 4.71 -14.19 -33.83
N GLU A 289 4.75 -14.60 -32.55
CA GLU A 289 4.66 -16.01 -32.19
C GLU A 289 3.26 -16.54 -32.54
N LYS A 290 3.21 -17.69 -33.21
CA LYS A 290 1.98 -18.31 -33.70
C LYS A 290 1.14 -18.91 -32.57
N ASP A 291 -0.15 -19.08 -32.83
CA ASP A 291 -1.10 -19.79 -31.95
C ASP A 291 -1.24 -19.20 -30.54
N ILE A 292 -0.99 -17.90 -30.35
CA ILE A 292 -1.25 -17.22 -29.09
C ILE A 292 -2.74 -16.91 -28.98
N SER A 293 -3.46 -17.74 -28.22
CA SER A 293 -4.86 -17.46 -27.84
C SER A 293 -4.98 -16.37 -26.79
N PHE A 294 -6.05 -15.58 -26.82
CA PHE A 294 -6.37 -14.62 -25.76
C PHE A 294 -7.86 -14.66 -25.45
N LYS A 295 -8.19 -14.47 -24.17
CA LYS A 295 -9.56 -14.36 -23.69
C LYS A 295 -9.88 -12.91 -23.37
N GLY A 296 -10.70 -12.27 -24.19
CA GLY A 296 -10.99 -10.84 -24.08
C GLY A 296 -12.14 -10.38 -24.96
N ASP A 297 -12.35 -9.07 -25.00
CA ASP A 297 -13.20 -8.43 -26.00
C ASP A 297 -12.38 -8.21 -27.27
N GLU A 298 -12.66 -9.04 -28.29
CA GLU A 298 -11.91 -9.05 -29.55
C GLU A 298 -11.86 -7.68 -30.22
N LYS A 299 -13.00 -6.96 -30.24
CA LYS A 299 -13.11 -5.65 -30.89
C LYS A 299 -12.25 -4.61 -30.19
N LEU A 300 -12.24 -4.61 -28.86
CA LEU A 300 -11.40 -3.70 -28.09
C LEU A 300 -9.92 -4.04 -28.23
N ILE A 301 -9.55 -5.33 -28.29
CA ILE A 301 -8.15 -5.72 -28.49
C ILE A 301 -7.66 -5.34 -29.90
N ARG A 302 -8.47 -5.54 -30.93
CA ARG A 302 -8.17 -5.06 -32.29
C ARG A 302 -8.00 -3.53 -32.31
N GLN A 303 -8.88 -2.81 -31.62
CA GLN A 303 -8.76 -1.35 -31.46
C GLN A 303 -7.45 -0.96 -30.75
N LEU A 304 -7.04 -1.67 -29.70
CA LEU A 304 -5.77 -1.45 -29.01
C LEU A 304 -4.58 -1.59 -29.97
N VAL A 305 -4.52 -2.68 -30.75
CA VAL A 305 -3.45 -2.91 -31.72
C VAL A 305 -3.41 -1.77 -32.74
N ASN A 306 -4.57 -1.40 -33.30
CA ASN A 306 -4.67 -0.32 -34.28
C ASN A 306 -4.23 1.03 -33.71
N ILE A 307 -4.54 1.34 -32.45
CA ILE A 307 -4.06 2.58 -31.79
C ILE A 307 -2.53 2.60 -31.68
N LEU A 308 -1.91 1.48 -31.31
CA LEU A 308 -0.45 1.40 -31.18
C LEU A 308 0.24 1.51 -32.54
N LEU A 309 -0.28 0.84 -33.57
CA LEU A 309 0.24 0.92 -34.94
C LEU A 309 0.07 2.33 -35.53
N ASP A 310 -1.10 2.94 -35.38
CA ASP A 310 -1.36 4.32 -35.82
C ASP A 310 -0.43 5.32 -35.12
N ASN A 311 -0.16 5.12 -33.82
CA ASN A 311 0.82 5.92 -33.09
C ASN A 311 2.23 5.74 -33.68
N ALA A 312 2.67 4.49 -33.87
CA ALA A 312 3.99 4.22 -34.44
C ALA A 312 4.15 4.82 -35.84
N ILE A 313 3.18 4.67 -36.74
CA ILE A 313 3.22 5.23 -38.10
C ILE A 313 3.25 6.77 -38.07
N LYS A 314 2.49 7.41 -37.18
CA LYS A 314 2.45 8.88 -37.09
C LYS A 314 3.72 9.50 -36.54
N TYR A 315 4.36 8.85 -35.56
CA TYR A 315 5.49 9.41 -34.83
C TYR A 315 6.84 8.80 -35.18
N ALA A 316 6.87 7.72 -35.96
CA ALA A 316 8.12 7.17 -36.48
C ALA A 316 8.87 8.20 -37.32
N ARG A 317 10.19 8.28 -37.12
CA ARG A 317 11.10 9.03 -37.98
C ARG A 317 11.01 8.50 -39.42
N GLU A 318 11.14 9.38 -40.41
CA GLU A 318 11.15 8.98 -41.82
C GLU A 318 12.28 7.98 -42.09
N LYS A 319 12.03 6.99 -42.97
CA LYS A 319 13.02 5.95 -43.36
C LYS A 319 13.51 5.08 -42.21
N THR A 320 12.66 4.82 -41.22
CA THR A 320 12.94 3.90 -40.10
C THR A 320 11.94 2.75 -40.04
N ASP A 321 12.36 1.66 -39.40
CA ASP A 321 11.52 0.48 -39.20
C ASP A 321 10.64 0.62 -37.95
N ILE A 322 9.39 0.20 -38.06
CA ILE A 322 8.47 -0.04 -36.94
C ILE A 322 8.52 -1.54 -36.64
N LYS A 323 8.86 -1.92 -35.41
CA LYS A 323 8.91 -3.33 -34.99
C LYS A 323 7.69 -3.67 -34.16
N VAL A 324 6.98 -4.71 -34.58
CA VAL A 324 5.83 -5.27 -33.86
C VAL A 324 6.19 -6.67 -33.42
N LYS A 325 6.14 -6.92 -32.11
CA LYS A 325 6.48 -8.22 -31.53
C LYS A 325 5.36 -8.73 -30.64
N LEU A 326 4.94 -9.98 -30.84
CA LEU A 326 4.02 -10.68 -29.96
C LEU A 326 4.67 -11.98 -29.48
N SER A 327 4.76 -12.16 -28.17
CA SER A 327 5.30 -13.40 -27.59
C SER A 327 4.56 -13.82 -26.33
N ARG A 328 4.64 -15.11 -26.03
CA ARG A 328 4.10 -15.71 -24.80
C ARG A 328 5.23 -16.34 -24.01
N GLN A 329 5.38 -15.90 -22.76
CA GLN A 329 6.26 -16.56 -21.81
C GLN A 329 5.44 -17.05 -20.61
N ASN A 330 5.34 -18.38 -20.46
CA ASN A 330 4.48 -19.03 -19.48
C ASN A 330 3.01 -18.60 -19.64
N ARG A 331 2.46 -17.91 -18.63
CA ARG A 331 1.08 -17.40 -18.62
C ARG A 331 0.97 -15.92 -19.01
N LYS A 332 2.08 -15.27 -19.37
CA LYS A 332 2.10 -13.83 -19.70
C LYS A 332 2.27 -13.65 -21.20
N ILE A 333 1.37 -12.87 -21.77
CA ILE A 333 1.44 -12.49 -23.18
C ILE A 333 1.98 -11.07 -23.25
N THR A 334 2.99 -10.83 -24.10
CA THR A 334 3.61 -9.52 -24.28
C THR A 334 3.48 -9.09 -25.73
N LEU A 335 2.83 -7.96 -25.96
CA LEU A 335 2.80 -7.25 -27.24
C LEU A 335 3.68 -6.01 -27.11
N THR A 336 4.61 -5.83 -28.04
CA THR A 336 5.51 -4.69 -28.08
C THR A 336 5.43 -4.02 -29.46
N VAL A 337 5.31 -2.69 -29.46
CA VAL A 337 5.43 -1.86 -30.66
C VAL A 337 6.55 -0.85 -30.42
N GLU A 338 7.58 -0.89 -31.25
CA GLU A 338 8.79 -0.08 -31.16
C GLU A 338 8.97 0.73 -32.46
N ASN A 339 9.34 2.00 -32.33
CA ASN A 339 9.76 2.83 -33.45
C ASN A 339 10.79 3.88 -33.02
N GLU A 340 11.60 4.34 -33.96
CA GLU A 340 12.46 5.50 -33.75
C GLU A 340 11.61 6.78 -33.77
N ALA A 341 11.84 7.70 -32.83
CA ALA A 341 11.07 8.93 -32.69
C ALA A 341 11.99 10.11 -32.35
N ASP A 342 11.62 11.30 -32.81
CA ASP A 342 12.34 12.53 -32.46
C ASP A 342 11.87 13.09 -31.11
N ASN A 343 12.74 13.87 -30.44
CA ASN A 343 12.43 14.64 -29.22
C ASN A 343 11.97 13.80 -28.01
N LEU A 344 12.66 12.69 -27.75
CA LEU A 344 12.47 11.85 -26.57
C LEU A 344 13.22 12.43 -25.35
N GLU A 345 12.78 13.60 -24.88
CA GLU A 345 13.37 14.30 -23.71
C GLU A 345 12.74 13.90 -22.36
N VAL A 346 11.70 13.05 -22.39
CA VAL A 346 10.83 12.81 -21.23
C VAL A 346 11.43 11.77 -20.29
N LYS A 347 11.65 12.12 -19.01
CA LYS A 347 12.17 11.17 -17.99
C LYS A 347 11.18 10.07 -17.59
N ASN A 348 9.88 10.25 -17.84
CA ASN A 348 8.83 9.26 -17.60
C ASN A 348 7.83 9.23 -18.76
N TYR A 349 7.99 8.26 -19.67
CA TYR A 349 7.14 8.13 -20.87
C TYR A 349 5.72 7.65 -20.57
N ASN A 350 5.41 7.20 -19.35
CA ASN A 350 4.03 6.83 -19.01
C ASN A 350 3.07 8.05 -18.98
N VAL A 351 3.61 9.28 -18.96
CA VAL A 351 2.81 10.49 -19.14
C VAL A 351 2.13 10.54 -20.51
N LEU A 352 2.64 9.81 -21.52
CA LEU A 352 2.03 9.70 -22.85
C LEU A 352 0.64 9.06 -22.83
N PHE A 353 0.27 8.36 -21.75
CA PHE A 353 -1.07 7.81 -21.56
C PHE A 353 -2.05 8.80 -20.93
N GLU A 354 -1.58 9.97 -20.46
CA GLU A 354 -2.46 11.01 -19.95
C GLU A 354 -3.34 11.61 -21.06
N ARG A 355 -4.59 11.91 -20.71
CA ARG A 355 -5.55 12.48 -21.66
C ARG A 355 -5.07 13.84 -22.15
N PHE A 356 -5.13 14.06 -23.46
CA PHE A 356 -4.71 15.29 -24.15
C PHE A 356 -3.22 15.60 -24.05
N TYR A 357 -2.42 14.71 -23.47
CA TYR A 357 -0.98 14.93 -23.36
C TYR A 357 -0.30 14.79 -24.73
N ARG A 358 0.64 15.70 -25.01
CA ARG A 358 1.51 15.68 -26.19
C ARG A 358 2.88 16.23 -25.79
N ALA A 359 3.94 15.53 -26.19
CA ALA A 359 5.31 15.93 -25.90
C ALA A 359 5.73 17.22 -26.64
N ASP A 360 5.09 17.55 -27.77
CA ASP A 360 5.49 18.69 -28.60
C ASP A 360 4.25 19.48 -29.08
N SER A 361 4.07 20.69 -28.54
CA SER A 361 2.95 21.60 -28.83
C SER A 361 3.05 22.22 -30.23
N SER A 362 4.23 22.20 -30.84
CA SER A 362 4.57 22.91 -32.07
C SER A 362 4.18 22.16 -33.36
N ARG A 363 4.08 20.82 -33.33
CA ARG A 363 3.69 19.95 -34.47
C ARG A 363 2.17 19.82 -34.66
N ASN A 364 1.37 20.73 -34.08
CA ASN A 364 -0.09 20.66 -33.94
C ASN A 364 -0.91 20.61 -35.25
N SER A 365 -0.30 20.92 -36.41
CA SER A 365 -0.97 20.92 -37.71
C SER A 365 -0.65 19.72 -38.61
N LYS A 366 0.52 19.07 -38.46
CA LYS A 366 0.97 18.02 -39.41
C LYS A 366 0.59 16.58 -39.03
N THR A 367 0.50 16.26 -37.74
CA THR A 367 0.35 14.86 -37.26
C THR A 367 -1.07 14.46 -36.83
N GLY A 368 -2.03 15.39 -36.86
CA GLY A 368 -3.48 15.10 -36.77
C GLY A 368 -4.04 14.52 -35.46
N GLY A 369 -3.21 14.04 -34.53
CA GLY A 369 -3.68 13.41 -33.28
C GLY A 369 -4.29 14.39 -32.26
N TYR A 370 -5.03 13.88 -31.27
CA TYR A 370 -5.64 14.69 -30.19
C TYR A 370 -5.12 14.35 -28.79
N GLY A 371 -4.14 13.46 -28.67
CA GLY A 371 -3.63 12.99 -27.36
C GLY A 371 -4.63 12.10 -26.60
N ILE A 372 -5.60 11.49 -27.29
CA ILE A 372 -6.62 10.63 -26.67
C ILE A 372 -6.33 9.13 -26.92
N GLY A 373 -5.73 8.78 -28.07
CA GLY A 373 -5.57 7.37 -28.49
C GLY A 373 -4.87 6.50 -27.43
N LEU A 374 -3.70 6.91 -26.95
CA LEU A 374 -2.95 6.13 -25.94
C LEU A 374 -3.71 6.00 -24.60
N SER A 375 -4.53 6.98 -24.22
CA SER A 375 -5.40 6.88 -23.03
C SER A 375 -6.52 5.85 -23.22
N ILE A 376 -7.06 5.70 -24.45
CA ILE A 376 -8.00 4.64 -24.80
C ILE A 376 -7.30 3.27 -24.74
N ALA A 377 -6.10 3.15 -25.33
CA ALA A 377 -5.29 1.93 -25.26
C ALA A 377 -5.03 1.50 -23.81
N GLN A 378 -4.65 2.45 -22.94
CA GLN A 378 -4.47 2.18 -21.52
C GLN A 378 -5.76 1.67 -20.86
N SER A 379 -6.90 2.29 -21.18
CA SER A 379 -8.19 1.89 -20.62
C SER A 379 -8.61 0.49 -21.08
N ILE A 380 -8.40 0.14 -22.36
CA ILE A 380 -8.63 -1.21 -22.90
C ILE A 380 -7.81 -2.24 -22.13
N VAL A 381 -6.50 -2.01 -21.99
CA VAL A 381 -5.58 -2.93 -21.31
C VAL A 381 -5.97 -3.12 -19.85
N GLN A 382 -6.32 -2.03 -19.15
CA GLN A 382 -6.75 -2.10 -17.75
C GLN A 382 -8.06 -2.88 -17.56
N LYS A 383 -9.04 -2.73 -18.47
CA LYS A 383 -10.28 -3.53 -18.42
C LYS A 383 -10.03 -5.03 -18.63
N HIS A 384 -9.02 -5.35 -19.42
CA HIS A 384 -8.52 -6.72 -19.60
C HIS A 384 -7.55 -7.18 -18.50
N LYS A 385 -7.39 -6.40 -17.42
CA LYS A 385 -6.49 -6.69 -16.28
C LYS A 385 -5.00 -6.76 -16.65
N GLY A 386 -4.62 -6.25 -17.81
CA GLY A 386 -3.23 -6.14 -18.24
C GLY A 386 -2.56 -4.86 -17.73
N LYS A 387 -1.31 -4.65 -18.15
CA LYS A 387 -0.52 -3.44 -17.92
C LYS A 387 0.11 -2.97 -19.24
N ILE A 388 -0.01 -1.67 -19.52
CA ILE A 388 0.70 -1.00 -20.60
C ILE A 388 1.79 -0.10 -20.01
N SER A 389 2.96 -0.03 -20.64
CA SER A 389 4.01 0.94 -20.35
C SER A 389 4.61 1.51 -21.62
N ALA A 390 5.23 2.68 -21.49
CA ALA A 390 6.06 3.30 -22.52
C ALA A 390 7.44 3.54 -21.93
N ASP A 391 8.47 3.21 -22.68
CA ASP A 391 9.87 3.31 -22.26
C ASP A 391 10.74 3.74 -23.46
N SER A 392 11.88 4.38 -23.19
CA SER A 392 12.92 4.65 -24.19
C SER A 392 14.27 4.30 -23.57
N PHE A 393 15.00 3.38 -24.20
CA PHE A 393 16.25 2.85 -23.65
C PHE A 393 17.48 3.64 -24.11
N ASP A 394 17.45 4.16 -25.33
CA ASP A 394 18.55 4.85 -26.01
C ASP A 394 18.28 6.35 -26.23
N GLY A 395 17.07 6.84 -25.89
CA GLY A 395 16.65 8.21 -26.17
C GLY A 395 16.33 8.47 -27.65
N GLU A 396 16.32 7.43 -28.49
CA GLU A 396 16.02 7.52 -29.92
C GLU A 396 14.82 6.65 -30.32
N ARG A 397 14.52 5.62 -29.52
CA ARG A 397 13.42 4.68 -29.73
C ARG A 397 12.41 4.77 -28.60
N ILE A 398 11.15 4.79 -28.97
CA ILE A 398 10.03 4.63 -28.05
C ILE A 398 9.50 3.20 -28.17
N VAL A 399 9.27 2.55 -27.03
CA VAL A 399 8.77 1.19 -26.95
C VAL A 399 7.49 1.18 -26.12
N PHE A 400 6.37 0.83 -26.75
CA PHE A 400 5.12 0.56 -26.06
C PHE A 400 5.01 -0.93 -25.77
N THR A 401 4.85 -1.30 -24.49
CA THR A 401 4.75 -2.70 -24.07
C THR A 401 3.42 -2.95 -23.37
N VAL A 402 2.64 -3.89 -23.89
CA VAL A 402 1.40 -4.39 -23.29
C VAL A 402 1.64 -5.79 -22.74
N LYS A 403 1.28 -6.02 -21.48
CA LYS A 403 1.39 -7.31 -20.80
C LYS A 403 0.01 -7.73 -20.29
N PHE A 404 -0.44 -8.91 -20.69
CA PHE A 404 -1.67 -9.54 -20.17
C PHE A 404 -1.36 -10.63 -19.16
#